data_AF-A0A3A6JEC7-F1
#
_entry.id   AF-A0A3A6JEC7-F1
#
_cell.length_a   1.000
_cell.length_b   1.000
_cell.length_c   1.000
_cell.angle_alpha   90.00
_cell.angle_beta   90.00
_cell.angle_gamma   90.00
#
_symmetry.space_group_name_H-M   'P 1'
#
loop_
_entity.id
_entity.type
_entity.pdbx_description
1 polymer ?
#
loop_
_entity_poly.entity_id
_entity_poly.type
_entity_poly.pdbx_seq_one_letter_code
_entity_poly.pdbx_strand_id
1 'polypeptide(L)'
;MPGYIIHLCEGRYIADKLHISKESQPELLNDFLLGCVLPDAVTDKALTHFRPEWQNDLITKYPDIDHILSEYPVEAMTPADLGILAHLMMDAAYVEEFWPQYFQFEAGDNTPTCVTRDIDHVRMHELSMQPEGRCIPFRDFFSEQFFYGDYNVTNPLFIRDFSPIIPKVSSPDMTIKKCLCFSQSRLRSDLDSFTSIGTDVGNNTTNVFPYKALKDFIISQADRFLRLIDNKKASTR
;
A
#
# COMPACT_ATOMS: atom_id res chain seq x y z
N MET A 1 -10.88 -3.66 -4.49
CA MET A 1 -9.96 -2.75 -3.77
C MET A 1 -8.62 -2.81 -4.49
N PRO A 2 -8.15 -1.71 -5.10
CA PRO A 2 -6.95 -1.76 -5.94
C PRO A 2 -5.62 -1.92 -5.19
N GLY A 3 -5.60 -1.80 -3.85
CA GLY A 3 -4.39 -1.79 -3.03
C GLY A 3 -3.61 -3.11 -2.97
N TYR A 4 -4.23 -4.27 -3.17
CA TYR A 4 -3.51 -5.53 -2.98
C TYR A 4 -2.33 -5.72 -3.94
N ILE A 5 -2.46 -5.29 -5.20
CA ILE A 5 -1.42 -5.55 -6.21
C ILE A 5 -0.14 -4.78 -5.89
N ILE A 6 -0.23 -3.51 -5.48
CA ILE A 6 0.96 -2.73 -5.16
C ILE A 6 1.74 -3.35 -3.98
N HIS A 7 1.05 -3.80 -2.93
CA HIS A 7 1.68 -4.49 -1.80
C HIS A 7 2.22 -5.88 -2.16
N LEU A 8 1.55 -6.62 -3.04
CA LEU A 8 2.07 -7.90 -3.52
C LEU A 8 3.29 -7.72 -4.44
N CYS A 9 3.38 -6.62 -5.17
CA CYS A 9 4.57 -6.26 -5.94
C CYS A 9 5.75 -5.90 -5.03
N GLU A 10 5.51 -5.13 -3.98
CA GLU A 10 6.50 -4.85 -2.93
C GLU A 10 6.96 -6.16 -2.28
N GLY A 11 6.01 -6.96 -1.78
CA GLY A 11 6.29 -8.23 -1.12
C GLY A 11 7.07 -9.19 -2.03
N ARG A 12 6.72 -9.25 -3.32
CA ARG A 12 7.46 -10.03 -4.30
C ARG A 12 8.91 -9.56 -4.43
N TYR A 13 9.13 -8.26 -4.53
CA TYR A 13 10.47 -7.67 -4.63
C TYR A 13 11.31 -7.95 -3.38
N ILE A 14 10.71 -7.80 -2.18
CA ILE A 14 11.36 -8.13 -0.90
C ILE A 14 11.75 -9.61 -0.87
N ALA A 15 10.84 -10.51 -1.22
CA ALA A 15 11.10 -11.96 -1.21
C ALA A 15 12.24 -12.34 -2.16
N ASP A 16 12.28 -11.77 -3.37
CA ASP A 16 13.35 -12.01 -4.35
C ASP A 16 14.71 -11.54 -3.81
N LYS A 17 14.78 -10.37 -3.16
CA LYS A 17 15.99 -9.82 -2.53
C LYS A 17 16.50 -10.67 -1.36
N LEU A 18 15.58 -11.30 -0.63
CA LEU A 18 15.89 -12.22 0.46
C LEU A 18 16.11 -13.66 0.00
N HIS A 19 16.05 -13.93 -1.30
CA HIS A 19 16.15 -15.27 -1.89
C HIS A 19 15.12 -16.27 -1.33
N ILE A 20 13.92 -15.77 -1.00
CA ILE A 20 12.77 -16.57 -0.58
C ILE A 20 11.96 -16.94 -1.83
N SER A 21 11.83 -18.23 -2.11
CA SER A 21 11.12 -18.71 -3.31
C SER A 21 10.08 -19.78 -2.98
N LYS A 22 9.15 -20.01 -3.93
CA LYS A 22 8.11 -21.04 -3.80
C LYS A 22 8.70 -22.45 -3.77
N GLU A 23 9.83 -22.66 -4.43
CA GLU A 23 10.50 -23.96 -4.53
C GLU A 23 11.29 -24.30 -3.27
N SER A 24 11.90 -23.29 -2.65
CA SER A 24 12.76 -23.47 -1.47
C SER A 24 12.03 -23.30 -0.15
N GLN A 25 11.13 -22.32 -0.07
CA GLN A 25 10.52 -21.83 1.17
C GLN A 25 9.03 -21.47 0.96
N PRO A 26 8.19 -22.42 0.48
CA PRO A 26 6.81 -22.14 0.07
C PRO A 26 5.93 -21.59 1.19
N GLU A 27 6.04 -22.11 2.41
CA GLU A 27 5.22 -21.68 3.55
C GLU A 27 5.62 -20.27 4.02
N LEU A 28 6.92 -20.02 4.16
CA LEU A 28 7.45 -18.71 4.53
C LEU A 28 7.05 -17.64 3.51
N LEU A 29 7.19 -17.95 2.22
CA LEU A 29 6.76 -17.04 1.15
C LEU A 29 5.26 -16.77 1.20
N ASN A 30 4.45 -17.81 1.38
CA ASN A 30 2.99 -17.67 1.44
C ASN A 30 2.56 -16.79 2.61
N ASP A 31 3.10 -17.05 3.80
CA ASP A 31 2.73 -16.33 5.02
C ASP A 31 3.15 -14.87 4.95
N PHE A 32 4.36 -14.59 4.44
CA PHE A 32 4.82 -13.22 4.20
C PHE A 32 3.91 -12.47 3.23
N LEU A 33 3.62 -13.05 2.05
CA LEU A 33 2.77 -12.40 1.06
C LEU A 33 1.31 -12.27 1.52
N LEU A 34 0.81 -13.22 2.32
CA LEU A 34 -0.50 -13.10 2.96
C LEU A 34 -0.49 -11.91 3.93
N GLY A 35 0.57 -11.77 4.74
CA GLY A 35 0.80 -10.60 5.59
C GLY A 35 0.69 -9.27 4.85
N CYS A 36 1.24 -9.18 3.63
CA CYS A 36 1.19 -7.97 2.81
C CYS A 36 -0.22 -7.52 2.39
N VAL A 37 -1.25 -8.37 2.52
CA VAL A 37 -2.63 -8.05 2.11
C VAL A 37 -3.63 -8.07 3.26
N LEU A 38 -3.29 -8.69 4.39
CA LEU A 38 -4.20 -8.81 5.53
C LEU A 38 -4.67 -7.48 6.13
N PRO A 39 -3.85 -6.40 6.23
CA PRO A 39 -4.33 -5.15 6.79
C PRO A 39 -5.50 -4.55 6.01
N ASP A 40 -5.57 -4.82 4.71
CA ASP A 40 -6.63 -4.39 3.80
C ASP A 40 -7.77 -5.40 3.66
N ALA A 41 -7.68 -6.59 4.26
CA ALA A 41 -8.69 -7.65 4.16
C ALA A 41 -9.89 -7.49 5.11
N VAL A 42 -9.98 -6.36 5.81
CA VAL A 42 -10.95 -6.12 6.88
C VAL A 42 -11.96 -5.03 6.51
N THR A 43 -13.06 -4.98 7.26
CA THR A 43 -14.06 -3.91 7.12
C THR A 43 -13.65 -2.64 7.86
N ASP A 44 -12.97 -2.79 9.01
CA ASP A 44 -12.48 -1.66 9.80
C ASP A 44 -10.97 -1.50 9.66
N LYS A 45 -10.58 -0.59 8.76
CA LYS A 45 -9.17 -0.27 8.51
C LYS A 45 -8.52 0.52 9.65
N ALA A 46 -9.27 1.18 10.53
CA ALA A 46 -8.67 1.98 11.60
C ALA A 46 -7.86 1.11 12.56
N LEU A 47 -8.40 -0.08 12.87
CA LEU A 47 -7.75 -1.05 13.75
C LEU A 47 -6.52 -1.70 13.10
N THR A 48 -6.62 -2.13 11.84
CA THR A 48 -5.53 -2.87 11.18
C THR A 48 -4.41 -1.98 10.65
N HIS A 49 -4.71 -0.70 10.42
CA HIS A 49 -3.71 0.28 10.02
C HIS A 49 -3.16 1.07 11.20
N PHE A 50 -3.51 0.72 12.46
CA PHE A 50 -2.98 1.40 13.65
C PHE A 50 -3.12 2.92 13.59
N ARG A 51 -4.25 3.39 13.08
CA ARG A 51 -4.47 4.83 12.87
C ARG A 51 -4.80 5.49 14.20
N PRO A 52 -4.06 6.51 14.62
CA PRO A 52 -4.33 7.19 15.88
C PRO A 52 -5.62 8.03 15.78
N GLU A 53 -6.32 8.19 16.90
CA GLU A 53 -7.65 8.84 16.94
C GLU A 53 -7.66 10.29 16.41
N TRP A 54 -6.53 11.00 16.51
CA TRP A 54 -6.42 12.36 16.01
C TRP A 54 -6.55 12.47 14.48
N GLN A 55 -6.41 11.36 13.74
CA GLN A 55 -6.61 11.32 12.29
C GLN A 55 -8.07 11.09 11.87
N ASN A 56 -9.01 10.97 12.83
CA ASN A 56 -10.37 10.51 12.52
C ASN A 56 -11.11 11.38 11.51
N ASP A 57 -10.90 12.70 11.51
CA ASP A 57 -11.50 13.66 10.58
C ASP A 57 -10.61 14.00 9.36
N LEU A 58 -9.41 13.42 9.27
CA LEU A 58 -8.48 13.68 8.17
C LEU A 58 -8.73 12.79 6.95
N ILE A 59 -8.46 13.32 5.76
CA ILE A 59 -8.48 12.54 4.52
C ILE A 59 -7.21 11.69 4.37
N THR A 60 -6.08 12.23 4.83
CA THR A 60 -4.75 11.61 4.80
C THR A 60 -4.56 10.75 6.05
N LYS A 61 -5.15 9.55 6.03
CA LYS A 61 -5.02 8.59 7.14
C LYS A 61 -3.91 7.59 6.86
N TYR A 62 -3.00 7.42 7.81
CA TYR A 62 -1.83 6.56 7.65
C TYR A 62 -1.42 5.85 8.96
N PRO A 63 -0.70 4.72 8.88
CA PRO A 63 -0.26 3.99 10.06
C PRO A 63 0.77 4.71 10.93
N ASP A 64 0.66 4.57 12.24
CA ASP A 64 1.69 4.98 13.19
C ASP A 64 2.78 3.90 13.31
N ILE A 65 3.84 4.04 12.50
CA ILE A 65 4.92 3.06 12.41
C ILE A 65 5.73 2.97 13.72
N ASP A 66 5.93 4.08 14.41
CA ASP A 66 6.67 4.09 15.68
C ASP A 66 5.88 3.35 16.76
N HIS A 67 4.55 3.56 16.81
CA HIS A 67 3.68 2.80 17.69
C HIS A 67 3.74 1.30 17.39
N ILE A 68 3.64 0.90 16.11
CA ILE A 68 3.71 -0.52 15.70
C ILE A 68 5.04 -1.14 16.13
N LEU A 69 6.18 -0.49 15.86
CA LEU A 69 7.51 -1.01 16.19
C LEU A 69 7.77 -1.05 17.70
N SER A 70 7.07 -0.20 18.49
CA SER A 70 7.12 -0.24 19.95
C SER A 70 6.29 -1.39 20.54
N GLU A 71 5.13 -1.71 19.95
CA GLU A 71 4.23 -2.77 20.41
C GLU A 71 4.69 -4.15 19.92
N TYR A 72 5.27 -4.22 18.72
CA TYR A 72 5.72 -5.44 18.06
C TYR A 72 7.19 -5.30 17.61
N PRO A 73 8.17 -5.74 18.43
CA PRO A 73 9.57 -5.75 18.03
C PRO A 73 9.81 -6.67 16.84
N VAL A 74 10.59 -6.19 15.85
CA VAL A 74 10.87 -6.89 14.58
C VAL A 74 11.45 -8.29 14.81
N GLU A 75 12.26 -8.46 15.86
CA GLU A 75 12.93 -9.72 16.18
C GLU A 75 11.96 -10.82 16.63
N ALA A 76 10.77 -10.44 17.08
CA ALA A 76 9.71 -11.36 17.50
C ALA A 76 8.65 -11.60 16.41
N MET A 77 8.74 -10.90 15.27
CA MET A 77 7.75 -10.98 14.20
C MET A 77 7.84 -12.30 13.43
N THR A 78 6.68 -12.92 13.18
CA THR A 78 6.55 -14.03 12.22
C THR A 78 6.69 -13.54 10.77
N PRO A 79 6.81 -14.43 9.77
CA PRO A 79 6.78 -14.01 8.37
C PRO A 79 5.54 -13.18 7.99
N ALA A 80 4.36 -13.54 8.52
CA ALA A 80 3.14 -12.78 8.29
C ALA A 80 3.17 -11.40 8.96
N ASP A 81 3.70 -11.30 10.18
CA ASP A 81 3.89 -10.01 10.86
C ASP A 81 4.84 -9.09 10.06
N LEU A 82 5.91 -9.64 9.50
CA LEU A 82 6.83 -8.89 8.63
C LEU A 82 6.16 -8.41 7.34
N GLY A 83 5.27 -9.23 6.76
CA GLY A 83 4.45 -8.82 5.61
C GLY A 83 3.48 -7.69 5.95
N ILE A 84 2.86 -7.74 7.13
CA ILE A 84 2.00 -6.68 7.67
C ILE A 84 2.82 -5.39 7.86
N LEU A 85 4.01 -5.49 8.44
CA LEU A 85 4.88 -4.33 8.65
C LEU A 85 5.29 -3.68 7.32
N ALA A 86 5.66 -4.47 6.30
CA ALA A 86 6.00 -3.95 4.97
C ALA A 86 4.82 -3.17 4.37
N HIS A 87 3.62 -3.75 4.40
CA HIS A 87 2.38 -3.10 3.95
C HIS A 87 2.17 -1.75 4.64
N LEU A 88 2.24 -1.73 5.98
CA LEU A 88 1.95 -0.53 6.76
C LEU A 88 2.99 0.57 6.54
N MET A 89 4.27 0.19 6.41
CA MET A 89 5.35 1.14 6.07
C MET A 89 5.14 1.77 4.70
N MET A 90 4.75 0.99 3.70
CA MET A 90 4.41 1.50 2.38
C MET A 90 3.23 2.46 2.44
N ASP A 91 2.16 2.10 3.16
CA ASP A 91 0.97 2.93 3.31
C ASP A 91 1.27 4.28 3.98
N ALA A 92 2.11 4.28 5.02
CA ALA A 92 2.57 5.50 5.66
C ALA A 92 3.33 6.39 4.68
N ALA A 93 4.34 5.86 4.01
CA ALA A 93 5.12 6.62 3.03
C ALA A 93 4.26 7.08 1.83
N TYR A 94 3.23 6.32 1.43
CA TYR A 94 2.38 6.67 0.30
C TYR A 94 1.60 7.95 0.58
N VAL A 95 1.06 8.08 1.81
CA VAL A 95 0.28 9.24 2.22
C VAL A 95 1.16 10.41 2.67
N GLU A 96 2.18 10.15 3.48
CA GLU A 96 3.00 11.21 4.09
C GLU A 96 4.07 11.77 3.14
N GLU A 97 4.62 10.93 2.26
CA GLU A 97 5.78 11.29 1.44
C GLU A 97 5.45 11.33 -0.05
N PHE A 98 4.66 10.37 -0.56
CA PHE A 98 4.40 10.25 -1.99
C PHE A 98 3.30 11.21 -2.46
N TRP A 99 2.10 11.19 -1.86
CA TRP A 99 0.99 12.07 -2.28
C TRP A 99 1.35 13.56 -2.37
N PRO A 100 2.03 14.16 -1.38
CA PRO A 100 2.33 15.59 -1.39
C PRO A 100 3.23 16.03 -2.56
N GLN A 101 3.92 15.09 -3.21
CA GLN A 101 4.70 15.38 -4.42
C GLN A 101 3.81 15.63 -5.64
N TYR A 102 2.60 15.06 -5.68
CA TYR A 102 1.72 15.07 -6.85
C TYR A 102 0.51 15.98 -6.68
N PHE A 103 0.05 16.20 -5.45
CA PHE A 103 -1.10 17.06 -5.19
C PHE A 103 -1.18 17.53 -3.74
N GLN A 104 -2.03 18.52 -3.50
CA GLN A 104 -2.40 19.03 -2.18
C GLN A 104 -3.91 19.23 -2.09
N PHE A 105 -4.48 18.89 -0.94
CA PHE A 105 -5.87 19.20 -0.60
C PHE A 105 -5.99 20.63 -0.10
N GLU A 106 -6.96 21.38 -0.63
CA GLU A 106 -7.16 22.79 -0.29
C GLU A 106 -8.63 23.08 0.05
N ALA A 107 -8.83 24.04 0.94
CA ALA A 107 -10.14 24.62 1.23
C ALA A 107 -10.56 25.59 0.12
N GLY A 108 -11.80 26.10 0.19
CA GLY A 108 -12.34 26.99 -0.84
C GLY A 108 -11.59 28.34 -0.99
N ASP A 109 -10.76 28.72 -0.03
CA ASP A 109 -9.89 29.90 -0.08
C ASP A 109 -8.45 29.58 -0.54
N ASN A 110 -8.21 28.35 -1.00
CA ASN A 110 -6.90 27.78 -1.37
C ASN A 110 -5.94 27.54 -0.19
N THR A 111 -6.41 27.55 1.05
CA THR A 111 -5.59 27.16 2.21
C THR A 111 -5.40 25.65 2.22
N PRO A 112 -4.16 25.13 2.38
CA PRO A 112 -3.93 23.69 2.53
C PRO A 112 -4.65 23.13 3.76
N THR A 113 -5.36 22.01 3.58
CA THR A 113 -6.03 21.31 4.69
C THR A 113 -6.11 19.82 4.43
N CYS A 114 -5.97 19.03 5.49
CA CYS A 114 -6.26 17.59 5.45
C CYS A 114 -7.58 17.26 6.14
N VAL A 115 -8.28 18.24 6.73
CA VAL A 115 -9.55 18.02 7.42
C VAL A 115 -10.64 17.80 6.38
N THR A 116 -11.20 16.59 6.32
CA THR A 116 -12.04 16.10 5.21
C THR A 116 -13.21 17.03 4.89
N ARG A 117 -13.86 17.57 5.93
CA ARG A 117 -15.04 18.46 5.79
C ARG A 117 -14.70 19.84 5.23
N ASP A 118 -13.44 20.25 5.30
CA ASP A 118 -12.98 21.57 4.90
C ASP A 118 -12.42 21.57 3.46
N ILE A 119 -12.21 20.39 2.86
CA ILE A 119 -11.63 20.25 1.51
C ILE A 119 -12.67 20.63 0.45
N ASP A 120 -12.30 21.57 -0.40
CA ASP A 120 -13.09 21.98 -1.57
C ASP A 120 -12.56 21.33 -2.85
N HIS A 121 -11.23 21.33 -3.02
CA HIS A 121 -10.57 20.82 -4.22
C HIS A 121 -9.18 20.24 -3.93
N VAL A 122 -8.65 19.58 -4.94
CA VAL A 122 -7.29 19.04 -4.98
C VAL A 122 -6.50 19.83 -6.02
N ARG A 123 -5.42 20.49 -5.59
CA ARG A 123 -4.48 21.19 -6.46
C ARG A 123 -3.40 20.22 -6.91
N MET A 124 -3.22 20.10 -8.22
CA MET A 124 -2.22 19.24 -8.83
C MET A 124 -0.85 19.92 -8.87
N HIS A 125 0.20 19.18 -8.55
CA HIS A 125 1.59 19.65 -8.60
C HIS A 125 2.27 19.27 -9.93
N GLU A 126 3.45 19.84 -10.18
CA GLU A 126 4.23 19.65 -11.42
C GLU A 126 4.55 18.19 -11.76
N LEU A 127 4.69 17.32 -10.75
CA LEU A 127 5.02 15.91 -10.95
C LEU A 127 3.81 15.05 -11.33
N SER A 128 2.59 15.59 -11.23
CA SER A 128 1.38 14.86 -11.59
C SER A 128 1.21 14.68 -13.09
N MET A 129 0.30 13.80 -13.48
CA MET A 129 -0.12 13.65 -14.88
C MET A 129 -1.12 14.74 -15.33
N GLN A 130 -1.34 15.75 -14.50
CA GLN A 130 -2.16 16.92 -14.80
C GLN A 130 -1.30 18.17 -14.93
N PRO A 131 -1.78 19.22 -15.63
CA PRO A 131 -1.13 20.52 -15.61
C PRO A 131 -0.94 21.04 -14.18
N GLU A 132 0.24 21.60 -13.90
CA GLU A 132 0.54 22.23 -12.61
C GLU A 132 -0.52 23.29 -12.27
N GLY A 133 -0.98 23.29 -11.01
CA GLY A 133 -1.99 24.22 -10.52
C GLY A 133 -3.42 23.88 -10.93
N ARG A 134 -3.65 22.85 -11.74
CA ARG A 134 -5.02 22.37 -12.04
C ARG A 134 -5.73 22.04 -10.74
N CYS A 135 -6.94 22.57 -10.57
CA CYS A 135 -7.80 22.25 -9.44
C CYS A 135 -8.86 21.24 -9.87
N ILE A 136 -8.97 20.13 -9.13
CA ILE A 136 -9.99 19.09 -9.34
C ILE A 136 -10.94 19.14 -8.15
N PRO A 137 -12.26 19.29 -8.34
CA PRO A 137 -13.22 19.28 -7.24
C PRO A 137 -13.07 18.01 -6.38
N PHE A 138 -13.14 18.15 -5.05
CA PHE A 138 -12.87 17.02 -4.15
C PHE A 138 -13.77 15.80 -4.44
N ARG A 139 -15.05 16.06 -4.74
CA ARG A 139 -16.03 15.03 -5.14
C ARG A 139 -15.64 14.22 -6.38
N ASP A 140 -14.81 14.79 -7.26
CA ASP A 140 -14.42 14.18 -8.53
C ASP A 140 -13.05 13.50 -8.43
N PHE A 141 -12.19 13.92 -7.50
CA PHE A 141 -10.81 13.45 -7.40
C PHE A 141 -10.70 11.95 -7.11
N PHE A 142 -11.46 11.44 -6.15
CA PHE A 142 -11.51 10.01 -5.81
C PHE A 142 -12.50 9.25 -6.71
N SER A 143 -12.34 9.37 -8.02
CA SER A 143 -13.19 8.71 -9.03
C SER A 143 -12.37 7.87 -10.01
N GLU A 144 -13.07 7.10 -10.86
CA GLU A 144 -12.48 6.39 -12.00
C GLU A 144 -11.85 7.32 -13.05
N GLN A 145 -12.17 8.61 -13.03
CA GLN A 145 -11.55 9.58 -13.93
C GLN A 145 -10.14 9.95 -13.48
N PHE A 146 -9.88 9.92 -12.17
CA PHE A 146 -8.62 10.39 -11.59
C PHE A 146 -8.01 9.30 -10.69
N PHE A 147 -8.05 9.49 -9.37
CA PHE A 147 -7.25 8.70 -8.43
C PHE A 147 -7.51 7.20 -8.53
N TYR A 148 -8.78 6.77 -8.53
CA TYR A 148 -9.08 5.33 -8.61
C TYR A 148 -8.94 4.78 -10.04
N GLY A 149 -9.10 5.63 -11.05
CA GLY A 149 -8.89 5.30 -12.45
C GLY A 149 -7.46 4.85 -12.76
N ASP A 150 -6.48 5.46 -12.09
CA ASP A 150 -5.07 5.11 -12.27
C ASP A 150 -4.82 3.63 -12.01
N TYR A 151 -5.49 3.01 -11.03
CA TYR A 151 -5.30 1.59 -10.74
C TYR A 151 -5.82 0.66 -11.83
N ASN A 152 -6.76 1.09 -12.66
CA ASN A 152 -7.20 0.32 -13.84
C ASN A 152 -6.07 0.23 -14.89
N VAL A 153 -5.16 1.21 -14.90
CA VAL A 153 -4.00 1.24 -15.79
C VAL A 153 -2.78 0.60 -15.12
N THR A 154 -2.52 0.91 -13.85
CA THR A 154 -1.28 0.51 -13.18
C THR A 154 -1.30 -0.95 -12.73
N ASN A 155 -2.44 -1.53 -12.33
CA ASN A 155 -2.49 -2.92 -11.87
C ASN A 155 -2.04 -3.93 -12.95
N PRO A 156 -2.54 -3.87 -14.20
CA PRO A 156 -2.01 -4.69 -15.30
C PRO A 156 -0.50 -4.54 -15.52
N LEU A 157 0.01 -3.31 -15.45
CA LEU A 157 1.42 -3.01 -15.65
C LEU A 157 2.29 -3.53 -14.49
N PHE A 158 1.81 -3.41 -13.25
CA PHE A 158 2.45 -3.99 -12.07
C PHE A 158 2.51 -5.51 -12.17
N ILE A 159 1.42 -6.16 -12.58
CA ILE A 159 1.40 -7.61 -12.80
C ILE A 159 2.45 -8.02 -13.83
N ARG A 160 2.54 -7.29 -14.95
CA ARG A 160 3.55 -7.54 -15.99
C ARG A 160 4.98 -7.35 -15.48
N ASP A 161 5.25 -6.24 -14.79
CA ASP A 161 6.61 -5.82 -14.47
C ASP A 161 7.18 -6.49 -13.21
N PHE A 162 6.33 -6.84 -12.24
CA PHE A 162 6.75 -7.46 -10.98
C PHE A 162 6.40 -8.93 -10.88
N SER A 163 5.45 -9.43 -11.67
CA SER A 163 4.96 -10.81 -11.59
C SER A 163 4.64 -11.23 -10.13
N PRO A 164 3.76 -10.47 -9.44
CA PRO A 164 3.42 -10.73 -8.05
C PRO A 164 2.82 -12.13 -7.89
N ILE A 165 3.09 -12.76 -6.76
CA ILE A 165 2.55 -14.07 -6.42
C ILE A 165 1.29 -13.86 -5.57
N ILE A 166 0.17 -14.42 -6.01
CA ILE A 166 -1.06 -14.41 -5.22
C ILE A 166 -0.94 -15.45 -4.09
N PRO A 167 -0.99 -15.05 -2.80
CA PRO A 167 -0.87 -15.98 -1.69
C PRO A 167 -2.13 -16.85 -1.58
N LYS A 168 -1.96 -18.08 -1.08
CA LYS A 168 -3.09 -18.90 -0.68
C LYS A 168 -3.62 -18.39 0.65
N VAL A 169 -4.93 -18.11 0.68
CA VAL A 169 -5.63 -17.72 1.91
C VAL A 169 -5.63 -18.88 2.89
N SER A 170 -4.91 -18.70 3.99
CA SER A 170 -4.77 -19.60 5.14
C SER A 170 -4.95 -18.82 6.45
N SER A 171 -4.74 -19.47 7.60
CA SER A 171 -4.64 -18.81 8.91
C SER A 171 -3.19 -18.87 9.36
N PRO A 172 -2.37 -17.85 9.06
CA PRO A 172 -0.95 -17.87 9.41
C PRO A 172 -0.75 -17.67 10.91
N ASP A 173 0.38 -18.15 11.43
CA ASP A 173 0.80 -17.75 12.77
C ASP A 173 1.30 -16.30 12.76
N MET A 174 0.91 -15.54 13.78
CA MET A 174 1.19 -14.11 13.84
C MET A 174 1.02 -13.55 15.24
N THR A 175 1.82 -12.55 15.56
CA THR A 175 1.75 -11.78 16.80
C THR A 175 0.73 -10.65 16.68
N ILE A 176 0.59 -10.06 15.50
CA ILE A 176 -0.33 -8.95 15.23
C ILE A 176 -1.77 -9.47 15.03
N LYS A 177 -2.40 -9.93 16.13
CA LYS A 177 -3.75 -10.54 16.09
C LYS A 177 -4.85 -9.59 15.60
N LYS A 178 -4.64 -8.27 15.65
CA LYS A 178 -5.56 -7.24 15.11
C LYS A 178 -5.87 -7.46 13.62
N CYS A 179 -4.94 -8.04 12.85
CA CYS A 179 -5.10 -8.33 11.43
C CYS A 179 -5.78 -9.68 11.12
N LEU A 180 -6.21 -10.45 12.13
CA LEU A 180 -6.93 -11.72 11.92
C LEU A 180 -8.43 -11.55 11.70
N CYS A 181 -8.97 -10.35 11.89
CA CYS A 181 -10.40 -10.07 11.78
C CYS A 181 -10.87 -9.91 10.32
N PHE A 182 -10.44 -10.79 9.41
CA PHE A 182 -10.78 -10.76 7.98
C PHE A 182 -11.74 -11.89 7.59
N SER A 183 -12.49 -11.68 6.50
CA SER A 183 -13.29 -12.75 5.90
C SER A 183 -12.44 -13.52 4.91
N GLN A 184 -12.13 -14.79 5.22
CA GLN A 184 -11.34 -15.65 4.32
C GLN A 184 -11.99 -15.81 2.95
N SER A 185 -13.31 -15.93 2.88
CA SER A 185 -14.03 -16.08 1.61
C SER A 185 -13.97 -14.79 0.78
N ARG A 186 -14.09 -13.63 1.43
CA ARG A 186 -13.96 -12.32 0.77
C ARG A 186 -12.55 -12.11 0.26
N LEU A 187 -11.53 -12.32 1.11
CA LEU A 187 -10.14 -12.17 0.71
C LEU A 187 -9.80 -13.11 -0.46
N ARG A 188 -10.27 -14.36 -0.42
CA ARG A 188 -10.07 -15.30 -1.54
C ARG A 188 -10.71 -14.79 -2.83
N SER A 189 -11.97 -14.33 -2.76
CA SER A 189 -12.66 -13.75 -3.92
C SER A 189 -11.94 -12.53 -4.48
N ASP A 190 -11.45 -11.64 -3.60
CA ASP A 190 -10.72 -10.45 -4.01
C ASP A 190 -9.39 -10.85 -4.68
N LEU A 191 -8.63 -11.79 -4.09
CA LEU A 191 -7.37 -12.27 -4.64
C LEU A 191 -7.52 -13.02 -5.97
N ASP A 192 -8.55 -13.85 -6.10
CA ASP A 192 -8.83 -14.61 -7.32
C ASP A 192 -9.12 -13.67 -8.51
N SER A 193 -9.70 -12.49 -8.25
CA SER A 193 -9.98 -11.50 -9.29
C SER A 193 -8.71 -10.99 -10.02
N PHE A 194 -7.54 -11.04 -9.37
CA PHE A 194 -6.28 -10.61 -9.98
C PHE A 194 -5.61 -11.68 -10.85
N THR A 195 -6.00 -12.94 -10.71
CA THR A 195 -5.39 -14.05 -11.48
C THR A 195 -5.72 -13.99 -12.97
N SER A 196 -6.80 -13.27 -13.32
CA SER A 196 -7.34 -13.19 -14.68
C SER A 196 -7.21 -11.80 -15.31
N ILE A 197 -6.46 -10.89 -14.69
CA ILE A 197 -6.26 -9.55 -15.24
C ILE A 197 -5.33 -9.63 -16.45
N GLY A 198 -5.83 -9.19 -17.61
CA GLY A 198 -5.01 -9.00 -18.79
C GLY A 198 -3.96 -7.91 -18.55
N THR A 199 -2.75 -8.10 -19.06
CA THR A 199 -1.63 -7.16 -18.91
C THR A 199 -1.56 -6.11 -20.01
N ASP A 200 -2.50 -6.14 -20.97
CA ASP A 200 -2.64 -5.16 -22.03
C ASP A 200 -3.49 -3.98 -21.56
N VAL A 201 -2.90 -2.79 -21.54
CA VAL A 201 -3.56 -1.53 -21.18
C VAL A 201 -3.88 -0.67 -22.40
N GLY A 202 -3.60 -1.16 -23.61
CA GLY A 202 -3.75 -0.40 -24.84
C GLY A 202 -3.04 0.96 -24.77
N ASN A 203 -3.76 2.01 -25.13
CA ASN A 203 -3.28 3.40 -25.09
C ASN A 203 -3.71 4.15 -23.81
N ASN A 204 -4.22 3.44 -22.80
CA ASN A 204 -4.67 4.09 -21.58
C ASN A 204 -3.49 4.66 -20.80
N THR A 205 -3.68 5.85 -20.24
CA THR A 205 -2.69 6.53 -19.40
C THR A 205 -3.29 6.86 -18.05
N THR A 206 -2.43 7.00 -17.04
CA THR A 206 -2.81 7.51 -15.73
C THR A 206 -3.15 9.00 -15.79
N ASN A 207 -3.92 9.46 -14.83
CA ASN A 207 -4.39 10.83 -14.66
C ASN A 207 -3.81 11.52 -13.43
N VAL A 208 -3.36 10.80 -12.39
CA VAL A 208 -2.75 11.43 -11.21
C VAL A 208 -1.26 11.14 -11.16
N PHE A 209 -0.89 9.86 -11.16
CA PHE A 209 0.46 9.41 -10.90
C PHE A 209 1.16 8.91 -12.17
N PRO A 210 2.38 9.36 -12.48
CA PRO A 210 3.19 8.71 -13.50
C PRO A 210 3.47 7.24 -13.12
N TYR A 211 3.24 6.30 -14.03
CA TYR A 211 3.47 4.87 -13.74
C TYR A 211 4.90 4.57 -13.25
N LYS A 212 5.91 5.21 -13.88
CA LYS A 212 7.31 5.06 -13.48
C LYS A 212 7.52 5.46 -12.02
N ALA A 213 6.87 6.53 -11.56
CA ALA A 213 7.03 6.98 -10.19
C ALA A 213 6.46 6.01 -9.17
N LEU A 214 5.29 5.41 -9.45
CA LEU A 214 4.74 4.35 -8.60
C LEU A 214 5.63 3.11 -8.57
N LYS A 215 6.20 2.72 -9.71
CA LYS A 215 7.16 1.61 -9.79
C LYS A 215 8.41 1.88 -8.95
N ASP A 216 8.99 3.08 -9.08
CA ASP A 216 10.16 3.48 -8.31
C ASP A 216 9.83 3.57 -6.80
N PHE A 217 8.62 4.02 -6.46
CA PHE A 217 8.13 4.04 -5.08
C PHE A 217 8.04 2.63 -4.47
N ILE A 218 7.49 1.65 -5.19
CA ILE A 218 7.45 0.24 -4.72
C ILE A 218 8.85 -0.28 -4.38
N ILE A 219 9.81 -0.07 -5.29
CA ILE A 219 11.19 -0.51 -5.10
C ILE A 219 11.83 0.20 -3.91
N SER A 220 11.63 1.52 -3.80
CA SER A 220 12.17 2.33 -2.71
C SER A 220 11.65 1.89 -1.34
N GLN A 221 10.34 1.59 -1.22
CA GLN A 221 9.76 1.13 0.05
C GLN A 221 10.22 -0.28 0.40
N ALA A 222 10.31 -1.20 -0.57
CA ALA A 222 10.91 -2.51 -0.35
C ALA A 222 12.35 -2.40 0.17
N ASP A 223 13.18 -1.55 -0.44
CA ASP A 223 14.57 -1.33 0.01
C ASP A 223 14.62 -0.65 1.39
N ARG A 224 13.67 0.22 1.71
CA ARG A 224 13.55 0.86 3.05
C ARG A 224 13.20 -0.17 4.12
N PHE A 225 12.25 -1.06 3.83
CA PHE A 225 11.90 -2.17 4.70
C PHE A 225 13.11 -3.10 4.95
N LEU A 226 13.84 -3.47 3.89
CA LEU A 226 15.04 -4.30 4.00
C LEU A 226 16.11 -3.67 4.90
N ARG A 227 16.35 -2.36 4.77
CA ARG A 227 17.28 -1.64 5.67
C ARG A 227 16.83 -1.65 7.12
N LEU A 228 15.52 -1.52 7.38
CA LEU A 228 14.98 -1.56 8.74
C LEU A 228 15.26 -2.92 9.39
N ILE A 229 14.92 -4.02 8.71
CA ILE A 229 15.11 -5.37 9.25
C ILE A 229 16.59 -5.70 9.47
N ASP A 230 17.49 -5.22 8.60
CA ASP A 230 18.93 -5.44 8.75
C ASP A 230 19.51 -4.67 9.95
N ASN A 231 19.13 -3.40 10.13
CA ASN A 231 19.59 -2.58 11.25
C ASN A 231 19.14 -3.14 12.61
N LYS A 232 17.92 -3.67 12.67
CA LYS A 232 17.37 -4.28 13.90
C LYS A 232 18.08 -5.60 14.26
N LYS A 233 18.40 -6.43 13.25
CA LYS A 233 19.23 -7.63 13.44
C LYS A 233 20.67 -7.31 13.87
N ALA A 234 21.22 -6.17 13.45
CA ALA A 234 22.56 -5.74 13.86
C ALA A 234 22.60 -5.20 15.29
N SER A 235 21.52 -4.57 15.77
CA SER A 235 21.44 -3.94 17.10
C SER A 235 21.23 -4.92 18.25
N THR A 236 20.98 -6.20 17.93
CA THR A 236 20.73 -7.29 18.88
C THR A 236 21.87 -8.29 18.99
N ARG A 237 23.00 -8.04 18.30
CA ARG A 237 24.26 -8.78 18.41
C ARG A 237 25.25 -8.05 19.31
#